data_AF-A0A820UX92-F1
#
_entry.id   AF-A0A820UX92-F1
#
_cell.length_a   1.000
_cell.length_b   1.000
_cell.length_c   1.000
_cell.angle_alpha   90.00
_cell.angle_beta   90.00
_cell.angle_gamma   90.00
#
_symmetry.space_group_name_H-M   'P 1'
#
loop_
_entity.id
_entity.type
_entity.pdbx_description
1 polymer ?
#
loop_
_entity_poly.entity_id
_entity_poly.type
_entity_poly.pdbx_seq_one_letter_code
_entity_poly.pdbx_strand_id
1 'polypeptide(L)'
;MYCVGQLSISPSAQCGGIYITDNDTVYIANSVNNRIVIVSPNSTTASAIIGSDPGNSLTQLNYPVDLFVTSGGIYVLDPYNYRVVEWNKNETNSTSVAET
;
A
#
# COMPACT_ATOMS: atom_id res chain seq x y z
N MET A 1 -9.26 15.57 5.75
CA MET A 1 -9.35 14.71 4.55
C MET A 1 -10.43 13.67 4.83
N TYR A 2 -11.44 13.54 3.96
CA TYR A 2 -12.51 12.56 4.11
C TYR A 2 -12.11 11.29 3.34
N CYS A 3 -12.06 10.14 4.02
CA CYS A 3 -11.69 8.88 3.40
C CYS A 3 -12.83 8.40 2.48
N VAL A 4 -12.51 7.99 1.26
CA VAL A 4 -13.42 7.23 0.37
C VAL A 4 -13.01 5.76 0.40
N GLY A 5 -13.97 4.84 0.59
CA GLY A 5 -13.72 3.40 0.61
C GLY A 5 -13.42 2.80 2.00
N GLN A 6 -14.36 2.91 2.94
CA GLN A 6 -14.23 2.26 4.26
C GLN A 6 -14.41 0.74 4.13
N LEU A 7 -13.37 -0.04 4.45
CA LEU A 7 -13.50 -1.49 4.66
C LEU A 7 -14.15 -1.76 6.04
N SER A 8 -15.24 -2.53 6.07
CA SER A 8 -16.04 -2.83 7.27
C SER A 8 -15.35 -3.71 8.32
N ILE A 9 -14.07 -4.06 8.15
CA ILE A 9 -13.33 -4.97 9.05
C ILE A 9 -12.45 -4.26 10.09
N SER A 10 -12.49 -2.92 10.18
CA SER A 10 -11.77 -2.13 11.19
C SER A 10 -12.69 -1.07 11.82
N PRO A 11 -12.82 -0.99 13.16
CA PRO A 11 -13.67 0.00 13.83
C PRO A 11 -13.12 1.43 13.80
N SER A 12 -11.89 1.64 13.31
CA SER A 12 -11.38 2.96 12.94
C SER A 12 -11.38 3.10 11.42
N ALA A 13 -12.05 4.13 10.90
CA ALA A 13 -12.08 4.47 9.49
C ALA A 13 -10.65 4.66 8.98
N GLN A 14 -10.13 3.65 8.28
CA GLN A 14 -8.85 3.74 7.61
C GLN A 14 -9.09 4.50 6.30
N CYS A 15 -8.43 5.65 6.13
CA CYS A 15 -8.11 6.11 4.78
C CYS A 15 -7.22 5.03 4.16
N GLY A 16 -7.50 4.65 2.92
CA GLY A 16 -6.79 3.55 2.30
C GLY A 16 -7.51 3.01 1.06
N GLY A 17 -6.80 2.96 -0.06
CA GLY A 17 -7.22 2.27 -1.26
C GLY A 17 -7.17 0.75 -1.09
N ILE A 18 -7.97 0.07 -1.92
CA ILE A 18 -7.96 -1.38 -2.09
C ILE A 18 -7.81 -1.72 -3.58
N TYR A 19 -6.96 -2.70 -3.86
CA TYR A 19 -6.81 -3.26 -5.20
C TYR A 19 -6.94 -4.78 -5.12
N ILE A 20 -7.70 -5.38 -6.03
CA ILE A 20 -7.87 -6.82 -6.14
C ILE A 20 -7.35 -7.26 -7.51
N THR A 21 -6.45 -8.24 -7.54
CA THR A 21 -5.93 -8.80 -8.79
C THR A 21 -6.87 -9.86 -9.37
N ASP A 22 -6.68 -10.24 -10.63
CA ASP A 22 -7.46 -11.32 -11.28
C ASP A 22 -7.31 -12.69 -10.60
N ASN A 23 -6.28 -12.85 -9.77
CA ASN A 23 -6.04 -14.06 -8.97
C ASN A 23 -6.57 -13.89 -7.53
N ASP A 24 -7.53 -13.00 -7.27
CA ASP A 24 -8.14 -12.72 -5.96
C ASP A 24 -7.17 -12.28 -4.84
N THR A 25 -5.97 -11.81 -5.19
CA THR A 25 -5.04 -11.26 -4.19
C THR A 25 -5.44 -9.83 -3.86
N VAL A 26 -5.61 -9.54 -2.58
CA VAL A 26 -6.06 -8.23 -2.10
C VAL A 26 -4.87 -7.43 -1.58
N TYR A 27 -4.76 -6.18 -2.04
CA TYR A 27 -3.78 -5.19 -1.60
C TYR A 27 -4.52 -4.05 -0.93
N ILE A 28 -4.08 -3.67 0.27
CA ILE A 28 -4.77 -2.68 1.10
C ILE A 28 -3.74 -1.62 1.51
N ALA A 29 -3.99 -0.36 1.16
CA ALA A 29 -3.25 0.74 1.77
C ALA A 29 -3.79 0.97 3.17
N ASN A 30 -3.00 0.62 4.19
CA ASN A 30 -3.33 0.90 5.57
C ASN A 30 -2.63 2.20 5.97
N SER A 31 -3.27 3.34 5.66
CA SER A 31 -2.66 4.67 5.83
C SER A 31 -2.21 4.92 7.26
N VAL A 32 -3.05 4.57 8.24
CA VAL A 32 -2.79 4.85 9.67
C VAL A 32 -1.56 4.09 10.16
N ASN A 33 -1.36 2.87 9.65
CA ASN A 33 -0.19 2.06 9.98
C ASN A 33 0.99 2.27 9.01
N ASN A 34 0.93 3.24 8.10
CA ASN A 34 2.01 3.57 7.16
C ASN A 34 2.51 2.36 6.34
N ARG A 35 1.59 1.49 5.93
CA ARG A 35 1.95 0.23 5.26
C ARG A 35 0.93 -0.21 4.24
N ILE A 36 1.36 -1.05 3.32
CA ILE A 36 0.49 -1.84 2.44
C ILE A 36 0.41 -3.27 2.98
N VAL A 37 -0.80 -3.80 3.05
CA VAL A 37 -1.07 -5.17 3.49
C VAL A 37 -1.50 -6.00 2.28
N ILE A 38 -0.91 -7.18 2.11
CA ILE A 38 -1.20 -8.10 1.02
C ILE A 38 -1.84 -9.37 1.58
N VAL A 39 -3.02 -9.73 1.09
CA VAL A 39 -3.78 -10.91 1.54
C VAL A 39 -3.99 -11.85 0.35
N SER A 40 -3.53 -13.09 0.51
CA SER A 40 -3.73 -14.14 -0.48
C SER A 40 -5.20 -14.57 -0.57
N PRO A 41 -5.63 -15.15 -1.70
CA PRO A 41 -6.98 -15.70 -1.85
C PRO A 41 -7.30 -16.68 -0.73
N ASN A 42 -8.52 -16.58 -0.20
CA ASN A 42 -9.02 -17.44 0.90
C ASN A 42 -8.23 -17.34 2.22
N SER A 43 -7.33 -16.35 2.36
CA SER A 43 -6.64 -16.04 3.61
C SER A 43 -7.39 -14.97 4.40
N THR A 44 -7.31 -15.04 5.73
CA THR A 44 -7.74 -13.96 6.63
C THR A 44 -6.55 -13.21 7.24
N THR A 45 -5.33 -13.61 6.91
CA THR A 45 -4.09 -13.02 7.42
C THR A 45 -3.23 -12.45 6.29
N ALA A 46 -2.42 -11.45 6.65
CA ALA A 46 -1.46 -10.85 5.74
C ALA A 46 -0.41 -11.88 5.31
N SER A 47 -0.27 -12.07 4.00
CA SER A 47 0.79 -12.86 3.38
C SER A 47 2.10 -12.07 3.26
N ALA A 48 2.00 -10.75 3.13
CA ALA A 48 3.14 -9.83 3.09
C ALA A 48 2.72 -8.42 3.53
N ILE A 49 3.71 -7.65 3.95
CA ILE A 49 3.57 -6.24 4.34
C ILE A 49 4.68 -5.45 3.67
N ILE A 50 4.32 -4.31 3.08
CA ILE A 50 5.25 -3.35 2.48
C ILE A 50 5.15 -2.03 3.24
N GLY A 51 6.28 -1.36 3.46
CA GLY A 51 6.35 -0.24 4.40
C GLY A 51 6.54 -0.75 5.83
N SER A 52 7.34 -0.02 6.59
CA SER A 52 7.60 -0.29 8.00
C SER A 52 7.04 0.84 8.87
N ASP A 53 7.90 1.53 9.61
CA ASP A 53 7.55 2.71 10.38
C ASP A 53 7.39 3.93 9.45
N PRO A 54 6.61 4.95 9.87
CA PRO A 54 6.54 6.20 9.14
C PRO A 54 7.93 6.80 8.90
N GLY A 55 8.17 7.24 7.68
CA GLY A 55 9.44 7.84 7.29
C GLY A 55 9.49 8.09 5.79
N ASN A 56 10.64 8.58 5.31
CA ASN A 56 10.84 9.00 3.92
C ASN A 56 11.90 8.17 3.18
N SER A 57 12.47 7.13 3.79
CA SER A 57 13.34 6.21 3.06
C SER A 57 12.54 5.39 2.03
N LEU A 58 13.22 4.73 1.09
CA LEU A 58 12.55 3.98 0.01
C LEU A 58 11.73 2.78 0.52
N THR A 59 11.97 2.31 1.74
CA THR A 59 11.23 1.20 2.36
C THR A 59 10.20 1.66 3.39
N GLN A 60 10.08 2.97 3.60
CA GLN A 60 9.14 3.60 4.51
C GLN A 60 8.07 4.36 3.73
N LEU A 61 6.90 4.50 4.33
CA LEU A 61 5.77 5.23 3.78
C LEU A 61 5.31 6.28 4.78
N ASN A 62 4.61 7.30 4.32
CA ASN A 62 4.02 8.32 5.15
C ASN A 62 2.56 8.55 4.71
N TYR A 63 1.67 7.89 5.44
CA TYR A 63 0.22 7.91 5.21
C TYR A 63 -0.15 7.55 3.76
N PRO A 64 0.18 6.32 3.30
CA PRO A 64 -0.10 5.90 1.93
C PRO A 64 -1.61 5.82 1.71
N VAL A 65 -2.14 6.50 0.70
CA VAL A 65 -3.60 6.66 0.54
C VAL A 65 -4.20 5.74 -0.51
N ASP A 66 -3.42 5.31 -1.50
CA ASP A 66 -3.89 4.47 -2.59
C ASP A 66 -2.72 3.70 -3.21
N LEU A 67 -3.03 2.69 -4.01
CA LEU A 67 -2.06 1.88 -4.71
C LEU A 67 -2.60 1.34 -6.05
N PHE A 68 -1.68 1.02 -6.96
CA PHE A 68 -1.97 0.32 -8.19
C PHE A 68 -0.98 -0.82 -8.41
N VAL A 69 -1.48 -1.98 -8.84
CA VAL A 69 -0.66 -3.18 -9.00
C VAL A 69 -0.53 -3.53 -10.48
N THR A 70 0.70 -3.75 -10.92
CA THR A 70 1.03 -4.26 -12.25
C THR A 70 1.63 -5.67 -12.16
N SER A 71 2.01 -6.22 -13.31
CA SER A 71 2.80 -7.45 -13.37
C SER A 71 4.21 -7.28 -12.80
N GLY A 72 4.80 -6.08 -12.89
CA GLY A 72 6.17 -5.80 -12.48
C GLY A 72 6.31 -5.31 -11.03
N GLY A 73 5.30 -4.60 -10.52
CA GLY A 73 5.41 -3.95 -9.23
C GLY A 73 4.12 -3.36 -8.68
N ILE A 74 4.27 -2.67 -7.56
CA ILE A 74 3.21 -1.99 -6.82
C ILE A 74 3.58 -0.52 -6.74
N TYR A 75 2.72 0.34 -7.26
CA TYR A 75 2.86 1.79 -7.17
C TYR A 75 2.01 2.28 -6.02
N VAL A 76 2.60 3.05 -5.11
CA VAL A 76 1.91 3.57 -3.92
C VAL A 76 1.96 5.08 -3.93
N LEU A 77 0.81 5.70 -3.72
CA LEU A 77 0.72 7.12 -3.46
C LEU A 77 1.15 7.38 -2.01
N ASP A 78 2.29 8.08 -1.85
CA ASP A 78 2.90 8.41 -0.56
C ASP A 78 2.87 9.95 -0.35
N PRO A 79 1.67 10.52 -0.15
CA PRO A 79 1.42 11.94 -0.36
C PRO A 79 2.12 12.83 0.66
N TYR A 80 2.36 12.36 1.89
CA TYR A 80 3.07 13.16 2.89
C TYR A 80 4.59 13.16 2.71
N ASN A 81 5.09 12.34 1.80
CA ASN A 81 6.45 12.44 1.27
C ASN A 81 6.48 13.03 -0.15
N TYR A 82 5.34 13.52 -0.67
CA TYR A 82 5.22 14.15 -2.00
C TYR A 82 5.75 13.29 -3.15
N ARG A 83 5.53 11.98 -3.08
CA ARG A 83 6.10 11.05 -4.07
C ARG A 83 5.16 9.90 -4.42
N VAL A 84 5.54 9.21 -5.49
CA VAL A 84 5.06 7.86 -5.81
C VAL A 84 6.24 6.90 -5.67
N VAL A 85 6.04 5.82 -4.90
CA VAL A 85 7.05 4.78 -4.70
C VAL A 85 6.62 3.53 -5.44
N GLU A 86 7.56 2.91 -6.17
CA GLU A 86 7.39 1.60 -6.78
C GLU A 86 8.12 0.54 -5.94
N TRP A 87 7.40 -0.54 -5.64
CA TRP A 87 7.97 -1.78 -5.13
C TRP A 87 7.95 -2.85 -6.21
N ASN A 88 9.13 -3.33 -6.60
CA ASN A 88 9.25 -4.44 -7.52
C ASN A 88 8.75 -5.73 -6.87
N LYS A 89 7.92 -6.49 -7.58
CA LYS A 89 7.45 -7.80 -7.08
C LYS A 89 8.54 -8.87 -7.11
N ASN A 90 9.55 -8.68 -7.98
CA ASN A 90 10.59 -9.66 -8.27
C ASN A 90 11.93 -9.33 -7.60
N GLU A 91 12.04 -8.17 -6.94
CA GLU A 91 13.25 -7.71 -6.26
C GLU A 91 12.84 -7.16 -4.90
N THR A 92 13.62 -7.41 -3.84
CA THR A 92 13.32 -6.89 -2.49
C THR A 92 13.54 -5.37 -2.34
N ASN A 93 13.82 -4.66 -3.43
CA ASN A 93 14.17 -3.24 -3.44
C ASN A 93 13.03 -2.39 -4.00
N SER A 94 12.83 -1.22 -3.39
CA SER A 94 11.93 -0.17 -3.87
C SER A 94 12.71 0.99 -4.48
N THR A 95 12.07 1.69 -5.41
CA THR A 95 12.60 2.86 -6.10
C THR A 95 11.54 3.95 -6.14
N SER A 96 11.94 5.21 -5.95
CA SER A 96 11.04 6.33 -6.21
C SER A 96 10.93 6.53 -7.71
N VAL A 97 9.70 6.74 -8.20
CA VAL A 97 9.41 6.86 -9.63
C VAL A 97 8.91 8.26 -10.01
N ALA A 98 8.56 9.08 -9.02
CA ALA A 98 8.24 10.49 -9.20
C ALA A 98 8.43 11.25 -7.88
N GLU A 99 9.12 12.38 -7.95
CA GLU A 99 9.34 13.34 -6.87
C GLU A 99 9.28 14.75 -7.49
N THR A 100 8.70 15.73 -6.78
CA THR A 100 8.65 17.15 -7.20
C THR A 100 9.24 18.05 -6.13
#